data_AF-A0A957PNR3-F1
#
_entry.id   AF-A0A957PNR3-F1
#
_cell.length_a   1.000
_cell.length_b   1.000
_cell.length_c   1.000
_cell.angle_alpha   90.00
_cell.angle_beta   90.00
_cell.angle_gamma   90.00
#
_symmetry.space_group_name_H-M   'P 1'
#
loop_
_entity.id
_entity.type
_entity.pdbx_description
1 polymer ?
#
loop_
_entity_poly.entity_id
_entity_poly.type
_entity_poly.pdbx_seq_one_letter_code
_entity_poly.pdbx_strand_id
1 'polypeptide(L)'
;LLILGVAGLATLGLAIYFLLGNGWPKLRRNSAADLAIVMVTMIMPFASPFPYVLMGWEQPDWQNASTITNDIKLKYGVLVLGLTLAAAAIAFFWFGMRRSASNTDEENVEAAGLLDFWGWGQLMLLFWSIEVLFFTTFLTNTMNGLATGIVGSLGYWIAQQEVARGGQPPYYYLMLGSLYEFLPMILSGVGGVVLLYWLFRKPTWEPTPTADLPVDVPRVLADEHQDKLLDEAADWNRYARYLRANRAYFVVFCLWWVIGSWAAYTVAGEKMPWLMVHMALPMCVLGGWYTGRLLWRIDWRKAQAQRGLWLIGASPALIVTLVQVLRSTPNGERSLAELGVATQWILGLIILAGLLYLCWRGMQRIGWRSGLRLMATGLVALLFLLTVRFSYMLNYINYDMATEYLVY
;
A
#
# COMPACT_ATOMS: atom_id res chain seq x y z
N LEU A 1 -11.11 -5.07 20.33
CA LEU A 1 -11.61 -6.43 20.05
C LEU A 1 -13.11 -6.45 19.78
N LEU A 2 -13.97 -5.93 20.66
CA LEU A 2 -15.44 -5.92 20.45
C LEU A 2 -15.87 -5.25 19.13
N ILE A 3 -15.37 -4.05 18.83
CA ILE A 3 -15.69 -3.32 17.59
C ILE A 3 -15.22 -4.09 16.33
N LEU A 4 -14.04 -4.71 16.39
CA LEU A 4 -13.52 -5.54 15.30
C LEU A 4 -14.35 -6.81 15.11
N GLY A 5 -14.80 -7.43 16.21
CA GLY A 5 -15.69 -8.59 16.17
C GLY A 5 -17.05 -8.26 15.57
N VAL A 6 -17.66 -7.13 15.97
CA VAL A 6 -18.94 -6.66 15.41
C VAL A 6 -18.79 -6.31 13.92
N ALA A 7 -17.72 -5.60 13.55
CA ALA A 7 -17.43 -5.28 12.15
C ALA A 7 -17.19 -6.54 11.31
N GLY A 8 -16.48 -7.53 11.85
CA GLY A 8 -16.25 -8.82 11.19
C GLY A 8 -17.54 -9.58 10.95
N LEU A 9 -18.41 -9.69 11.97
CA LEU A 9 -19.72 -10.33 11.85
C LEU A 9 -20.65 -9.60 10.87
N ALA A 10 -20.65 -8.25 10.89
CA ALA A 10 -21.42 -7.46 9.94
C ALA A 10 -20.93 -7.66 8.49
N THR A 11 -19.61 -7.72 8.29
CA THR A 11 -19.00 -7.98 6.98
C THR A 11 -19.35 -9.38 6.48
N LEU A 12 -19.29 -10.39 7.36
CA LEU A 12 -19.70 -11.76 7.06
C LEU A 12 -21.19 -11.82 6.70
N GLY A 13 -22.05 -11.16 7.47
CA GLY A 13 -23.47 -11.07 7.19
C GLY A 13 -23.79 -10.41 5.84
N LEU A 14 -23.10 -9.31 5.51
CA LEU A 14 -23.22 -8.64 4.21
C LEU A 14 -22.71 -9.51 3.06
N ALA A 15 -21.60 -10.23 3.26
CA ALA A 15 -21.06 -11.15 2.27
C ALA A 15 -22.04 -12.30 2.01
N ILE A 16 -22.58 -12.92 3.07
CA ILE A 16 -23.58 -13.99 2.96
C ILE A 16 -24.84 -13.46 2.26
N TYR A 17 -25.34 -12.29 2.66
CA TYR A 17 -26.51 -11.67 2.02
C TYR A 17 -26.27 -11.41 0.51
N PHE A 18 -25.09 -10.89 0.16
CA PHE A 18 -24.71 -10.69 -1.24
C PHE A 18 -24.64 -12.01 -2.02
N LEU A 19 -24.05 -13.05 -1.42
CA LEU A 19 -23.90 -14.37 -2.02
C LEU A 19 -25.23 -15.11 -2.20
N LEU A 20 -26.15 -15.00 -1.23
CA LEU A 20 -27.50 -15.60 -1.27
C LEU A 20 -28.42 -14.91 -2.29
N GLY A 21 -28.16 -13.64 -2.63
CA GLY A 21 -28.82 -12.95 -3.73
C GLY A 21 -28.20 -13.27 -5.09
N ASN A 22 -28.23 -12.30 -6.01
CA ASN A 22 -27.59 -12.41 -7.33
C ASN A 22 -26.09 -12.04 -7.32
N GLY A 23 -25.43 -12.08 -6.16
CA GLY A 23 -24.03 -11.69 -6.03
C GLY A 23 -23.06 -12.76 -6.52
N TRP A 24 -23.41 -14.04 -6.43
CA TRP A 24 -22.53 -15.14 -6.85
C TRP A 24 -22.15 -15.08 -8.34
N PRO A 25 -23.09 -14.93 -9.29
CA PRO A 25 -22.73 -14.78 -10.71
C PRO A 25 -21.92 -13.51 -10.97
N LYS A 26 -22.18 -12.41 -10.25
CA LYS A 26 -21.42 -11.16 -10.37
C LYS A 26 -19.98 -11.33 -9.88
N LEU A 27 -19.78 -12.04 -8.77
CA LEU A 27 -18.45 -12.31 -8.20
C LEU A 27 -17.64 -13.22 -9.13
N ARG A 28 -18.26 -14.28 -9.67
CA ARG A 28 -17.67 -15.20 -10.65
C ARG A 28 -17.31 -14.57 -11.99
N ARG A 29 -17.72 -13.32 -12.24
CA ARG A 29 -17.37 -12.54 -13.45
C ARG A 29 -16.45 -11.36 -13.14
N ASN A 30 -16.04 -11.20 -11.88
CA ASN A 30 -15.24 -10.07 -11.44
C ASN A 30 -13.74 -10.41 -11.51
N SER A 31 -12.98 -9.61 -12.25
CA SER A 31 -11.52 -9.77 -12.40
C SER A 31 -10.74 -9.62 -11.09
N ALA A 32 -11.19 -8.80 -10.14
CA ALA A 32 -10.58 -8.69 -8.82
C ALA A 32 -10.81 -9.97 -7.99
N ALA A 33 -11.97 -10.62 -8.16
CA ALA A 33 -12.22 -11.91 -7.53
C ALA A 33 -11.36 -13.02 -8.15
N ASP A 34 -11.11 -12.97 -9.47
CA ASP A 34 -10.16 -13.87 -10.13
C ASP A 34 -8.76 -13.74 -9.54
N LEU A 35 -8.26 -12.51 -9.42
CA LEU A 35 -6.97 -12.25 -8.80
C LEU A 35 -6.92 -12.72 -7.35
N ALA A 36 -7.97 -12.48 -6.56
CA ALA A 36 -8.03 -12.95 -5.18
C ALA A 36 -7.92 -14.49 -5.09
N ILE A 37 -8.60 -15.22 -5.97
CA ILE A 37 -8.51 -16.69 -6.01
C ILE A 37 -7.13 -17.14 -6.47
N VAL A 38 -6.52 -16.48 -7.46
CA VAL A 38 -5.11 -16.75 -7.84
C VAL A 38 -4.20 -16.59 -6.64
N MET A 39 -4.27 -15.46 -5.93
CA MET A 39 -3.41 -15.19 -4.77
C MET A 39 -3.61 -16.22 -3.65
N VAL A 40 -4.85 -16.51 -3.28
CA VAL A 40 -5.17 -17.49 -2.22
C VAL A 40 -4.68 -18.88 -2.59
N THR A 41 -4.90 -19.32 -3.82
CA THR A 41 -4.49 -20.67 -4.28
C THR A 41 -2.97 -20.79 -4.44
N MET A 42 -2.27 -19.73 -4.83
CA MET A 42 -0.80 -19.70 -4.92
C MET A 42 -0.13 -19.89 -3.56
N ILE A 43 -0.61 -19.18 -2.53
CA ILE A 43 0.00 -19.23 -1.20
C ILE A 43 -0.54 -20.36 -0.32
N MET A 44 -1.59 -21.06 -0.76
CA MET A 44 -2.26 -22.09 0.04
C MET A 44 -1.31 -23.17 0.58
N PRO A 45 -0.30 -23.67 -0.17
CA PRO A 45 0.64 -24.64 0.38
C PRO A 45 1.48 -24.12 1.54
N PHE A 46 1.80 -22.81 1.60
CA PHE A 46 2.50 -22.19 2.73
C PHE A 46 1.65 -22.16 4.01
N ALA A 47 0.32 -22.28 3.91
CA ALA A 47 -0.56 -22.29 5.06
C ALA A 47 -0.56 -23.64 5.82
N SER A 48 0.25 -24.63 5.44
CA SER A 48 0.33 -25.94 6.10
C SER A 48 0.60 -25.92 7.61
N PRO A 49 1.28 -24.92 8.20
CA PRO A 49 1.39 -24.80 9.66
C PRO A 49 0.06 -24.61 10.39
N PHE A 50 -0.94 -23.95 9.78
CA PHE A 50 -2.25 -23.77 10.43
C PHE A 50 -2.98 -25.09 10.72
N PRO A 51 -3.24 -25.98 9.74
CA PRO A 51 -3.89 -27.25 10.02
C PRO A 51 -3.05 -28.14 10.95
N TYR A 52 -1.71 -28.05 10.89
CA TYR A 52 -0.84 -28.78 11.81
C TYR A 52 -1.12 -28.36 13.27
N VAL A 53 -1.19 -27.06 13.55
CA VAL A 53 -1.54 -26.52 14.88
C VAL A 53 -2.97 -26.90 15.28
N LEU A 54 -3.93 -26.80 14.34
CA LEU A 54 -5.33 -27.14 14.60
C LEU A 54 -5.54 -28.62 14.94
N MET A 55 -4.69 -29.52 14.43
CA MET A 55 -4.70 -30.94 14.79
C MET A 55 -4.08 -31.22 16.17
N GLY A 56 -3.61 -30.19 16.88
CA GLY A 56 -2.99 -30.32 18.20
C GLY A 56 -1.64 -31.01 18.18
N TRP A 57 -0.96 -31.04 17.03
CA TRP A 57 0.36 -31.64 16.93
C TRP A 57 1.44 -30.72 17.50
N GLU A 58 2.38 -31.32 18.22
CA GLU A 58 3.49 -30.61 18.84
C GLU A 58 4.37 -29.94 17.78
N GLN A 59 4.63 -28.65 17.97
CA GLN A 59 5.44 -27.86 17.06
C GLN A 59 6.92 -28.24 17.22
N PRO A 60 7.65 -28.51 16.13
CA PRO A 60 9.09 -28.70 16.21
C PRO A 60 9.77 -27.39 16.63
N ASP A 61 10.94 -27.51 17.24
CA ASP A 61 11.84 -26.37 17.41
C ASP A 61 12.51 -26.07 16.08
N TRP A 62 11.96 -25.06 15.39
CA TRP A 62 12.47 -24.59 14.09
C TRP A 62 13.90 -24.07 14.12
N GLN A 63 14.47 -23.78 15.31
CA GLN A 63 15.87 -23.37 15.45
C GLN A 63 16.80 -24.58 15.59
N ASN A 64 16.28 -25.73 16.01
CA ASN A 64 17.03 -26.96 16.23
C ASN A 64 16.61 -28.03 15.22
N ALA A 65 17.36 -28.13 14.11
CA ALA A 65 17.08 -29.06 13.01
C ALA A 65 17.01 -30.54 13.44
N SER A 66 17.64 -30.91 14.57
CA SER A 66 17.57 -32.26 15.16
C SER A 66 16.17 -32.63 15.67
N THR A 67 15.32 -31.65 15.97
CA THR A 67 13.93 -31.87 16.43
C THR A 67 12.97 -32.15 15.27
N ILE A 68 13.37 -31.87 14.02
CA ILE A 68 12.56 -32.09 12.82
C ILE A 68 12.71 -33.55 12.37
N THR A 69 11.98 -34.44 13.04
CA THR A 69 11.99 -35.88 12.76
C THR A 69 11.35 -36.21 11.39
N ASN A 70 11.61 -37.41 10.87
CA ASN A 70 11.00 -37.88 9.62
C ASN A 70 9.47 -37.94 9.68
N ASP A 71 8.89 -38.21 10.86
CA ASP A 71 7.43 -38.19 11.08
C ASP A 71 6.86 -36.78 10.88
N ILE A 72 7.51 -35.76 11.46
CA ILE A 72 7.11 -34.36 11.31
C ILE A 72 7.20 -33.93 9.83
N LYS A 73 8.30 -34.30 9.15
CA LYS A 73 8.46 -34.04 7.70
C LYS A 73 7.35 -34.68 6.88
N LEU A 74 6.97 -35.92 7.20
CA LEU A 74 5.89 -36.63 6.50
C LEU A 74 4.54 -35.94 6.74
N LYS A 75 4.21 -35.60 7.98
CA LYS A 75 2.98 -34.88 8.34
C LYS A 75 2.84 -33.58 7.56
N TYR A 76 3.90 -32.75 7.55
CA TYR A 76 3.88 -31.52 6.78
C TYR A 76 3.87 -31.76 5.27
N GLY A 77 4.57 -32.77 4.76
CA GLY A 77 4.50 -33.15 3.35
C GLY A 77 3.09 -33.51 2.92
N VAL A 78 2.36 -34.27 3.74
CA VAL A 78 0.95 -34.61 3.51
C VAL A 78 0.06 -33.37 3.54
N LEU A 79 0.26 -32.45 4.50
CA LEU A 79 -0.51 -31.21 4.59
C LEU A 79 -0.25 -30.27 3.40
N VAL A 80 1.02 -30.09 3.01
CA VAL A 80 1.41 -29.29 1.83
C VAL A 80 0.79 -29.87 0.56
N LEU A 81 0.88 -31.19 0.37
CA LEU A 81 0.26 -31.86 -0.77
C LEU A 81 -1.27 -31.70 -0.75
N GLY A 82 -1.91 -31.91 0.40
CA GLY A 82 -3.35 -31.75 0.57
C GLY A 82 -3.83 -30.34 0.26
N LEU A 83 -3.11 -29.32 0.73
CA LEU A 83 -3.40 -27.91 0.46
C LEU A 83 -3.12 -27.53 -1.00
N THR A 84 -2.12 -28.13 -1.64
CA THR A 84 -1.86 -27.97 -3.07
C THR A 84 -2.99 -28.55 -3.92
N LEU A 85 -3.49 -29.74 -3.55
CA LEU A 85 -4.64 -30.36 -4.21
C LEU A 85 -5.92 -29.56 -3.98
N ALA A 86 -6.12 -29.03 -2.76
CA ALA A 86 -7.24 -28.14 -2.46
C ALA A 86 -7.18 -26.85 -3.29
N ALA A 87 -5.99 -26.25 -3.44
CA ALA A 87 -5.77 -25.09 -4.29
C ALA A 87 -6.15 -25.38 -5.75
N ALA A 88 -5.71 -26.52 -6.30
CA ALA A 88 -6.07 -26.96 -7.64
C ALA A 88 -7.57 -27.22 -7.79
N ALA A 89 -8.22 -27.83 -6.79
CA ALA A 89 -9.67 -28.07 -6.81
C ALA A 89 -10.46 -26.75 -6.78
N ILE A 90 -10.05 -25.78 -5.95
CA ILE A 90 -10.64 -24.44 -5.91
C ILE A 90 -10.44 -23.72 -7.25
N ALA A 91 -9.24 -23.76 -7.81
CA ALA A 91 -8.95 -23.16 -9.10
C ALA A 91 -9.75 -23.82 -10.24
N PHE A 92 -9.88 -25.14 -10.24
CA PHE A 92 -10.68 -25.87 -11.22
C PHE A 92 -12.16 -25.50 -11.11
N PHE A 93 -12.70 -25.44 -9.90
CA PHE A 93 -14.06 -24.96 -9.67
C PHE A 93 -14.24 -23.50 -10.14
N TRP A 94 -13.28 -22.63 -9.83
CA TRP A 94 -13.38 -21.19 -10.08
C TRP A 94 -13.17 -20.78 -11.54
N PHE A 95 -12.18 -21.37 -12.21
CA PHE A 95 -11.78 -21.06 -13.59
C PHE A 95 -12.25 -22.14 -14.58
N GLY A 96 -12.07 -23.42 -14.24
CA GLY A 96 -12.41 -24.54 -15.13
C GLY A 96 -13.91 -24.77 -15.30
N MET A 97 -14.68 -24.71 -14.20
CA MET A 97 -16.15 -24.83 -14.25
C MET A 97 -16.86 -23.49 -14.52
N ARG A 98 -16.12 -22.44 -14.87
CA ARG A 98 -16.72 -21.19 -15.34
C ARG A 98 -17.24 -21.46 -16.74
N ARG A 99 -18.56 -21.62 -16.91
CA ARG A 99 -19.19 -21.82 -18.23
C ARG A 99 -18.64 -20.76 -19.18
N SER A 100 -17.92 -21.20 -20.22
CA SER A 100 -17.58 -20.34 -21.34
C SER A 100 -18.91 -19.79 -21.88
N ALA A 101 -19.16 -18.51 -21.67
CA ALA A 101 -20.35 -17.82 -22.17
C ALA A 101 -20.25 -17.58 -23.68
N SER A 102 -19.66 -18.53 -24.42
CA SER A 102 -19.32 -18.36 -25.83
C SER A 102 -20.43 -18.84 -26.78
N ASN A 103 -21.70 -18.94 -26.35
CA ASN A 103 -22.73 -19.48 -27.24
C ASN A 103 -24.16 -18.96 -27.11
N THR A 104 -24.44 -17.81 -26.49
CA THR A 104 -25.83 -17.27 -26.59
C THR A 104 -26.05 -15.78 -26.75
N ASP A 105 -25.16 -14.84 -26.43
CA ASP A 105 -25.47 -13.42 -26.71
C ASP A 105 -24.18 -12.64 -26.97
N GLU A 106 -24.02 -12.13 -28.20
CA GLU A 106 -22.96 -11.19 -28.60
C GLU A 106 -22.96 -9.90 -27.73
N GLU A 107 -24.02 -9.66 -26.97
CA GLU A 107 -24.24 -8.49 -26.12
C GLU A 107 -23.46 -8.51 -24.78
N ASN A 108 -22.82 -9.63 -24.42
CA ASN A 108 -22.18 -9.84 -23.12
C ASN A 108 -20.65 -10.06 -23.19
N VAL A 109 -19.94 -9.19 -23.91
CA VAL A 109 -18.45 -9.11 -23.91
C VAL A 109 -17.89 -8.78 -22.51
N GLU A 110 -18.74 -8.34 -21.56
CA GLU A 110 -18.36 -7.88 -20.21
C GLU A 110 -17.70 -8.91 -19.28
N ALA A 111 -17.62 -10.21 -19.64
CA ALA A 111 -17.26 -11.25 -18.68
C ALA A 111 -16.53 -12.48 -19.23
N ALA A 112 -15.67 -12.32 -20.24
CA ALA A 112 -14.60 -13.31 -20.42
C ALA A 112 -13.68 -13.20 -19.20
N GLY A 113 -13.69 -14.19 -18.31
CA GLY A 113 -12.72 -14.25 -17.22
C GLY A 113 -11.32 -14.08 -17.79
N LEU A 114 -10.54 -13.14 -17.24
CA LEU A 114 -9.19 -12.82 -17.75
C LEU A 114 -8.26 -14.03 -17.77
N LEU A 115 -8.60 -15.06 -16.98
CA LEU A 115 -7.82 -16.24 -16.74
C LEU A 115 -8.71 -17.48 -16.84
N ASP A 116 -8.26 -18.47 -17.60
CA ASP A 116 -8.80 -19.82 -17.59
C ASP A 116 -8.00 -20.71 -16.63
N PHE A 117 -8.42 -21.97 -16.49
CA PHE A 117 -7.73 -22.92 -15.59
C PHE A 117 -6.28 -23.17 -16.02
N TRP A 118 -6.00 -23.15 -17.33
CA TRP A 118 -4.66 -23.32 -17.85
C TRP A 118 -3.76 -22.13 -17.54
N GLY A 119 -4.25 -20.90 -17.71
CA GLY A 119 -3.58 -19.67 -17.33
C GLY A 119 -3.26 -19.64 -15.83
N TRP A 120 -4.19 -20.12 -14.99
CA TRP A 120 -3.90 -20.33 -13.56
C TRP A 120 -2.74 -21.32 -13.35
N GLY A 121 -2.75 -22.46 -14.05
CA GLY A 121 -1.68 -23.46 -13.97
C GLY A 121 -0.31 -22.90 -14.39
N GLN A 122 -0.25 -22.06 -15.42
CA GLN A 122 0.98 -21.38 -15.85
C GLN A 122 1.49 -20.41 -14.77
N LEU A 123 0.60 -19.64 -14.16
CA LEU A 123 0.96 -18.74 -13.07
C LEU A 123 1.44 -19.50 -11.83
N MET A 124 0.78 -20.61 -11.49
CA MET A 124 1.17 -21.50 -10.40
C MET A 124 2.55 -22.11 -10.64
N LEU A 125 2.81 -22.58 -11.87
CA LEU A 125 4.12 -23.10 -12.27
C LEU A 125 5.20 -22.03 -12.18
N LEU A 126 4.95 -20.84 -12.72
CA LEU A 126 5.89 -19.72 -12.67
C LEU A 126 6.21 -19.34 -11.22
N PHE A 127 5.20 -19.13 -10.40
CA PHE A 127 5.37 -18.78 -8.99
C PHE A 127 6.17 -19.84 -8.23
N TRP A 128 5.74 -21.11 -8.29
CA TRP A 128 6.42 -22.18 -7.55
C TRP A 128 7.79 -22.52 -8.11
N SER A 129 8.04 -22.35 -9.41
CA SER A 129 9.37 -22.54 -9.96
C SER A 129 10.37 -21.52 -9.40
N ILE A 130 9.96 -20.25 -9.24
CA ILE A 130 10.78 -19.23 -8.59
C ILE A 130 10.97 -19.60 -7.11
N GLU A 131 9.90 -19.85 -6.36
CA GLU A 131 9.97 -20.17 -4.93
C GLU A 131 10.84 -21.39 -4.65
N VAL A 132 10.64 -22.49 -5.39
CA VAL A 132 11.43 -23.72 -5.24
C VAL A 132 12.89 -23.46 -5.55
N LEU A 133 13.22 -22.74 -6.63
CA LEU A 133 14.61 -22.44 -6.95
C LEU A 133 15.30 -21.64 -5.85
N PHE A 134 14.67 -20.61 -5.31
CA PHE A 134 15.28 -19.75 -4.29
C PHE A 134 15.34 -20.41 -2.91
N PHE A 135 14.27 -21.07 -2.45
CA PHE A 135 14.28 -21.76 -1.16
C PHE A 135 15.25 -22.93 -1.09
N THR A 136 15.54 -23.56 -2.23
CA THR A 136 16.46 -24.71 -2.30
C THR A 136 17.91 -24.32 -2.58
N THR A 137 18.24 -23.02 -2.61
CA THR A 137 19.56 -22.52 -3.02
C THR A 137 19.95 -23.10 -4.38
N PHE A 138 19.11 -22.88 -5.39
CA PHE A 138 19.25 -23.44 -6.74
C PHE A 138 19.41 -24.97 -6.72
N LEU A 139 18.50 -25.65 -6.02
CA LEU A 139 18.38 -27.12 -5.90
C LEU A 139 19.51 -27.81 -5.11
N THR A 140 20.51 -27.09 -4.62
CA THR A 140 21.62 -27.66 -3.84
C THR A 140 21.20 -28.11 -2.43
N ASN A 141 20.12 -27.53 -1.88
CA ASN A 141 19.56 -27.84 -0.58
C ASN A 141 18.05 -28.12 -0.67
N THR A 142 17.68 -29.08 -1.52
CA THR A 142 16.27 -29.30 -1.89
C THR A 142 15.39 -29.64 -0.69
N MET A 143 15.70 -30.72 0.05
CA MET A 143 14.81 -31.20 1.10
C MET A 143 14.71 -30.24 2.28
N ASN A 144 15.85 -29.76 2.81
CA ASN A 144 15.81 -28.88 3.97
C ASN A 144 15.33 -27.48 3.59
N GLY A 145 15.71 -26.97 2.41
CA GLY A 145 15.27 -25.66 1.92
C GLY A 145 13.76 -25.56 1.72
N LEU A 146 13.12 -26.60 1.15
CA LEU A 146 11.66 -26.64 1.04
C LEU A 146 10.99 -26.79 2.40
N ALA A 147 11.55 -27.62 3.30
CA ALA A 147 10.99 -27.81 4.63
C ALA A 147 11.02 -26.52 5.46
N THR A 148 12.17 -25.82 5.48
CA THR A 148 12.30 -24.57 6.24
C THR A 148 11.61 -23.40 5.54
N GLY A 149 11.61 -23.36 4.20
CA GLY A 149 11.01 -22.30 3.41
C GLY A 149 9.48 -22.34 3.40
N ILE A 150 8.89 -23.46 2.99
CA ILE A 150 7.42 -23.58 2.83
C ILE A 150 6.72 -23.70 4.18
N VAL A 151 7.30 -24.49 5.08
CA VAL A 151 6.65 -24.82 6.35
C VAL A 151 7.28 -24.04 7.50
N GLY A 152 8.60 -24.07 7.59
CA GLY A 152 9.32 -23.50 8.74
C GLY A 152 9.20 -22.00 8.88
N SER A 153 9.08 -21.24 7.79
CA SER A 153 8.92 -19.78 7.82
C SER A 153 7.66 -19.37 8.61
N LEU A 154 6.51 -19.88 8.20
CA LEU A 154 5.23 -19.59 8.86
C LEU A 154 5.08 -20.37 10.18
N GLY A 155 5.57 -21.61 10.25
CA GLY A 155 5.55 -22.40 11.48
C GLY A 155 6.34 -21.74 12.61
N TYR A 156 7.52 -21.21 12.30
CA TYR A 156 8.31 -20.42 13.25
C TYR A 156 7.57 -19.17 13.71
N TRP A 157 7.00 -18.41 12.77
CA TRP A 157 6.27 -17.18 13.07
C TRP A 157 5.06 -17.42 13.97
N ILE A 158 4.29 -18.49 13.72
CA ILE A 158 3.17 -18.88 14.58
C ILE A 158 3.65 -19.19 16.01
N ALA A 159 4.73 -19.96 16.15
CA ALA A 159 5.31 -20.27 17.46
C ALA A 159 5.79 -19.02 18.22
N GLN A 160 6.17 -17.94 17.52
CA GLN A 160 6.58 -16.68 18.16
C GLN A 160 5.44 -15.82 18.69
N GLN A 161 4.20 -16.04 18.23
CA GLN A 161 3.06 -15.24 18.69
C GLN A 161 2.79 -15.41 20.19
N GLU A 162 3.00 -16.60 20.75
CA GLU A 162 2.79 -16.86 22.19
C GLU A 162 3.89 -16.28 23.08
N VAL A 163 5.12 -16.17 22.56
CA VAL A 163 6.27 -15.65 23.30
C VAL A 163 6.25 -14.11 23.36
N ALA A 164 5.64 -13.44 22.37
CA ALA A 164 5.53 -11.98 22.26
C ALA A 164 6.87 -11.28 22.56
N ARG A 165 7.92 -11.71 21.86
CA ARG A 165 9.31 -11.25 22.08
C ARG A 165 9.39 -9.72 22.08
N GLY A 166 10.06 -9.18 23.11
CA GLY A 166 10.27 -7.73 23.29
C GLY A 166 9.11 -6.98 23.97
N GLY A 167 7.94 -7.59 24.19
CA GLY A 167 6.85 -7.00 25.00
C GLY A 167 6.41 -5.59 24.56
N GLN A 168 6.51 -5.29 23.26
CA GLN A 168 6.43 -3.92 22.76
C GLN A 168 5.06 -3.26 23.02
N PRO A 169 5.05 -1.95 23.37
CA PRO A 169 3.82 -1.25 23.71
C PRO A 169 2.88 -1.11 22.51
N PRO A 170 1.57 -0.82 22.73
CA PRO A 170 0.61 -0.67 21.64
C PRO A 170 0.94 0.44 20.63
N TYR A 171 1.66 1.48 21.06
CA TYR A 171 2.07 2.59 20.20
C TYR A 171 3.40 2.34 19.46
N TYR A 172 3.97 1.14 19.54
CA TYR A 172 5.28 0.81 18.96
C TYR A 172 5.40 1.18 17.48
N TYR A 173 4.45 0.74 16.64
CA TYR A 173 4.47 1.06 15.22
C TYR A 173 4.17 2.53 14.93
N LEU A 174 3.39 3.20 15.78
CA LEU A 174 3.16 4.64 15.67
C LEU A 174 4.46 5.42 15.89
N MET A 175 5.23 5.03 16.90
CA MET A 175 6.55 5.60 17.19
C MET A 175 7.52 5.35 16.02
N LEU A 176 7.71 4.09 15.62
CA LEU A 176 8.61 3.75 14.51
C LEU A 176 8.22 4.43 13.20
N GLY A 177 6.92 4.39 12.86
CA GLY A 177 6.41 4.99 11.62
C GLY A 177 6.62 6.50 11.60
N SER A 178 6.48 7.17 12.75
CA SER A 178 6.72 8.62 12.86
C SER A 178 8.21 8.99 12.76
N LEU A 179 9.11 8.08 13.13
CA LEU A 179 10.55 8.31 13.10
C LEU A 179 11.18 8.01 11.74
N TYR A 180 10.79 6.89 11.11
CA TYR A 180 11.46 6.40 9.91
C TYR A 180 10.59 6.48 8.65
N GLU A 181 9.27 6.37 8.78
CA GLU A 181 8.31 6.32 7.66
C GLU A 181 7.42 7.56 7.60
N PHE A 182 7.91 8.71 8.09
CA PHE A 182 7.12 9.93 8.21
C PHE A 182 6.58 10.45 6.87
N LEU A 183 7.33 10.32 5.77
CA LEU A 183 6.90 10.77 4.45
C LEU A 183 5.66 9.99 3.98
N PRO A 184 5.72 8.65 3.82
CA PRO A 184 4.55 7.90 3.40
C PRO A 184 3.42 8.01 4.41
N MET A 185 3.70 8.05 5.71
CA MET A 185 2.69 8.19 6.76
C MET A 185 1.91 9.52 6.67
N ILE A 186 2.60 10.66 6.49
CA ILE A 186 1.96 11.97 6.32
C ILE A 186 1.17 12.00 5.01
N LEU A 187 1.77 11.54 3.91
CA LEU A 187 1.13 11.58 2.60
C LEU A 187 -0.10 10.68 2.52
N SER A 188 -0.03 9.46 3.06
CA SER A 188 -1.16 8.54 3.11
C SER A 188 -2.25 9.03 4.05
N GLY A 189 -1.88 9.62 5.20
CA GLY A 189 -2.82 10.20 6.15
C GLY A 189 -3.62 11.35 5.53
N VAL A 190 -2.93 12.32 4.93
CA VAL A 190 -3.60 13.43 4.23
C VAL A 190 -4.40 12.92 3.03
N GLY A 191 -3.83 11.99 2.24
CA GLY A 191 -4.51 11.36 1.12
C GLY A 191 -5.81 10.66 1.53
N GLY A 192 -5.79 9.89 2.62
CA GLY A 192 -6.96 9.22 3.18
C GLY A 192 -8.03 10.21 3.66
N VAL A 193 -7.65 11.27 4.36
CA VAL A 193 -8.59 12.33 4.78
C VAL A 193 -9.23 13.01 3.57
N VAL A 194 -8.44 13.34 2.54
CA VAL A 194 -8.95 13.94 1.31
C VAL A 194 -9.91 12.99 0.60
N LEU A 195 -9.56 11.71 0.50
CA LEU A 195 -10.39 10.67 -0.10
C LEU A 195 -11.75 10.58 0.63
N LEU A 196 -11.75 10.41 1.95
CA LEU A 196 -12.97 10.32 2.75
C LEU A 196 -13.81 11.59 2.64
N TYR A 197 -13.20 12.76 2.76
CA TYR A 197 -13.89 14.04 2.64
C TYR A 197 -14.67 14.15 1.32
N TRP A 198 -14.05 13.76 0.20
CA TRP A 198 -14.70 13.84 -1.10
C TRP A 198 -15.73 12.74 -1.32
N LEU A 199 -15.48 11.51 -0.87
CA LEU A 199 -16.44 10.41 -0.94
C LEU A 199 -17.74 10.77 -0.19
N PHE A 200 -17.64 11.35 1.01
CA PHE A 200 -18.81 11.75 1.79
C PHE A 200 -19.50 13.00 1.24
N ARG A 201 -18.74 14.00 0.76
CA ARG A 201 -19.31 15.27 0.28
C ARG A 201 -19.89 15.16 -1.14
N LYS A 202 -19.30 14.32 -1.98
CA LYS A 202 -19.69 14.10 -3.38
C LYS A 202 -19.47 12.64 -3.74
N PRO A 203 -20.49 11.77 -3.57
CA PRO A 203 -20.40 10.35 -3.93
C PRO A 203 -20.03 10.09 -5.40
N THR A 204 -20.27 11.06 -6.29
CA THR A 204 -19.90 11.01 -7.71
C THR A 204 -18.49 11.52 -8.00
N TRP A 205 -17.68 11.79 -6.98
CA TRP A 205 -16.33 12.32 -7.13
C TRP A 205 -15.38 11.26 -7.67
N GLU A 206 -14.62 11.62 -8.71
CA GLU A 206 -13.60 10.76 -9.30
C GLU A 206 -12.22 10.95 -8.60
N PRO A 207 -11.65 9.89 -8.01
CA PRO A 207 -10.34 9.94 -7.36
C PRO A 207 -9.18 10.05 -8.37
N THR A 208 -9.39 9.67 -9.62
CA THR A 208 -8.41 9.80 -10.71
C THR A 208 -8.87 10.84 -11.74
N PRO A 209 -8.02 11.80 -12.14
CA PRO A 209 -8.34 12.74 -13.21
C PRO A 209 -8.70 12.04 -14.52
N THR A 210 -9.71 12.55 -15.22
CA THR A 210 -10.18 12.01 -16.50
C THR A 210 -9.11 12.08 -17.60
N ALA A 211 -8.15 13.00 -17.49
CA ALA A 211 -7.03 13.13 -18.43
C ALA A 211 -5.97 12.02 -18.31
N ASP A 212 -5.96 11.25 -17.22
CA ASP A 212 -5.07 10.09 -17.04
C ASP A 212 -5.72 8.80 -17.57
N LEU A 213 -6.90 8.89 -18.19
CA LEU A 213 -7.45 7.81 -19.01
C LEU A 213 -6.66 7.78 -20.33
N PRO A 214 -6.45 6.59 -20.93
CA PRO A 214 -5.83 6.50 -22.25
C PRO A 214 -6.54 7.47 -23.22
N VAL A 215 -5.81 8.46 -23.73
CA VAL A 215 -6.34 9.61 -24.50
C VAL A 215 -6.64 9.24 -25.96
N ASP A 216 -6.22 8.07 -26.43
CA ASP A 216 -6.28 7.73 -27.85
C ASP A 216 -7.58 7.07 -28.29
N VAL A 217 -8.69 7.81 -28.26
CA VAL A 217 -9.83 7.66 -29.19
C VAL A 217 -10.55 9.01 -29.22
N PRO A 218 -10.30 9.90 -30.21
CA PRO A 218 -10.84 9.71 -31.56
C PRO A 218 -9.94 10.34 -32.66
N ARG A 219 -9.08 9.53 -33.29
CA ARG A 219 -8.47 9.91 -34.58
C ARG A 219 -8.62 8.84 -35.67
N VAL A 220 -9.09 7.64 -35.30
CA VAL A 220 -9.39 6.53 -36.21
C VAL A 220 -10.85 6.56 -36.68
N LEU A 221 -11.75 7.19 -35.91
CA LEU A 221 -13.19 7.26 -36.19
C LEU A 221 -13.59 8.39 -37.16
N ALA A 222 -12.62 9.17 -37.64
CA ALA A 222 -12.90 10.34 -38.47
C ALA A 222 -12.99 10.04 -39.97
N ASP A 223 -12.63 8.84 -40.44
CA ASP A 223 -12.53 8.58 -41.88
C ASP A 223 -13.60 7.65 -42.47
N GLU A 224 -14.06 6.56 -41.85
CA GLU A 224 -15.03 5.68 -42.55
C GLU A 224 -16.04 4.97 -41.63
N HIS A 225 -17.33 5.02 -42.03
CA HIS A 225 -18.52 4.27 -41.56
C HIS A 225 -19.26 4.75 -40.30
N GLN A 226 -20.19 5.67 -40.49
CA GLN A 226 -20.97 6.37 -39.46
C GLN A 226 -21.92 5.49 -38.61
N ASP A 227 -22.37 4.34 -39.10
CA ASP A 227 -23.33 3.48 -38.40
C ASP A 227 -22.68 2.49 -37.42
N LYS A 228 -21.42 2.08 -37.64
CA LYS A 228 -20.65 1.25 -36.68
C LYS A 228 -20.08 2.08 -35.51
N LEU A 229 -19.97 3.40 -35.69
CA LEU A 229 -19.42 4.32 -34.69
C LEU A 229 -20.30 4.45 -33.44
N LEU A 230 -21.62 4.27 -33.55
CA LEU A 230 -22.53 4.42 -32.41
C LEU A 230 -22.42 3.23 -31.45
N ASP A 231 -22.30 2.01 -31.96
CA ASP A 231 -22.11 0.81 -31.15
C ASP A 231 -20.71 0.79 -30.53
N GLU A 232 -19.66 1.13 -31.30
CA GLU A 232 -18.29 1.26 -30.78
C GLU A 232 -18.15 2.40 -29.76
N ALA A 233 -18.84 3.54 -29.94
CA ALA A 233 -18.84 4.62 -28.96
C ALA A 233 -19.64 4.26 -27.69
N ALA A 234 -20.71 3.47 -27.80
CA ALA A 234 -21.46 2.98 -26.66
C ALA A 234 -20.62 1.99 -25.82
N ASP A 235 -19.91 1.07 -26.48
CA ASP A 235 -19.00 0.12 -25.86
C ASP A 235 -17.78 0.80 -25.22
N TRP A 236 -17.23 1.85 -25.85
CA TRP A 236 -16.15 2.61 -25.22
C TRP A 236 -16.65 3.43 -24.03
N ASN A 237 -17.81 4.09 -24.11
CA ASN A 237 -18.38 4.75 -22.93
C ASN A 237 -18.59 3.76 -21.77
N ARG A 238 -18.90 2.49 -22.08
CA ARG A 238 -18.97 1.40 -21.09
C ARG A 238 -17.59 1.02 -20.54
N TYR A 239 -16.59 0.76 -21.38
CA TYR A 239 -15.23 0.41 -20.92
C TYR A 239 -14.53 1.56 -20.16
N ALA A 240 -14.75 2.82 -20.56
CA ALA A 240 -14.24 3.99 -19.85
C ALA A 240 -14.85 4.10 -18.45
N ARG A 241 -16.16 3.86 -18.31
CA ARG A 241 -16.84 3.79 -17.00
C ARG A 241 -16.30 2.66 -16.14
N TYR A 242 -16.02 1.49 -16.72
CA TYR A 242 -15.40 0.35 -16.03
C TYR A 242 -14.01 0.69 -15.48
N LEU A 243 -13.12 1.25 -16.30
CA LEU A 243 -11.79 1.68 -15.87
C LEU A 243 -11.84 2.74 -14.77
N ARG A 244 -12.78 3.69 -14.86
CA ARG A 244 -13.00 4.70 -13.81
C ARG A 244 -13.44 4.06 -12.49
N ALA A 245 -14.39 3.12 -12.53
CA ALA A 245 -14.84 2.40 -11.35
C ALA A 245 -13.69 1.62 -10.70
N ASN A 246 -12.92 0.87 -11.48
CA ASN A 246 -11.76 0.12 -10.98
C ASN A 246 -10.71 1.00 -10.31
N ARG A 247 -10.39 2.16 -10.91
CA ARG A 247 -9.46 3.13 -10.30
C ARG A 247 -9.99 3.68 -8.98
N ALA A 248 -11.30 3.92 -8.88
CA ALA A 248 -11.91 4.33 -7.61
C ALA A 248 -11.85 3.22 -6.57
N TYR A 249 -12.19 1.98 -6.95
CA TYR A 249 -12.06 0.83 -6.06
C TYR A 249 -10.63 0.60 -5.61
N PHE A 250 -9.64 0.77 -6.49
CA PHE A 250 -8.23 0.64 -6.16
C PHE A 250 -7.80 1.65 -5.08
N VAL A 251 -8.18 2.92 -5.22
CA VAL A 251 -7.82 3.96 -4.24
C VAL A 251 -8.50 3.72 -2.88
N VAL A 252 -9.77 3.28 -2.90
CA VAL A 252 -10.48 2.88 -1.67
C VAL A 252 -9.84 1.64 -1.04
N PHE A 253 -9.44 0.67 -1.86
CA PHE A 253 -8.70 -0.50 -1.43
C PHE A 253 -7.35 -0.10 -0.80
N CYS A 254 -6.61 0.87 -1.35
CA CYS A 254 -5.38 1.35 -0.74
C CYS A 254 -5.62 1.93 0.66
N LEU A 255 -6.72 2.69 0.86
CA LEU A 255 -7.08 3.20 2.18
C LEU A 255 -7.39 2.05 3.14
N TRP A 256 -8.21 1.08 2.70
CA TRP A 256 -8.49 -0.12 3.47
C TRP A 256 -7.21 -0.90 3.80
N TRP A 257 -6.29 -1.02 2.84
CA TRP A 257 -5.03 -1.74 3.00
C TRP A 257 -4.13 -1.06 4.02
N VAL A 258 -4.01 0.27 4.00
CA VAL A 258 -3.30 1.03 5.05
C VAL A 258 -3.92 0.78 6.43
N ILE A 259 -5.23 0.96 6.56
CA ILE A 259 -5.91 0.80 7.87
C ILE A 259 -5.81 -0.66 8.34
N GLY A 260 -6.03 -1.60 7.43
CA GLY A 260 -6.02 -3.04 7.69
C GLY A 260 -4.63 -3.54 8.09
N SER A 261 -3.57 -3.10 7.42
CA SER A 261 -2.20 -3.46 7.79
C SER A 261 -1.85 -2.93 9.17
N TRP A 262 -2.13 -1.65 9.44
CA TRP A 262 -1.88 -1.05 10.76
C TRP A 262 -2.65 -1.77 11.86
N ALA A 263 -3.92 -2.07 11.64
CA ALA A 263 -4.74 -2.79 12.61
C ALA A 263 -4.21 -4.22 12.85
N ALA A 264 -3.90 -4.96 11.78
CA ALA A 264 -3.45 -6.34 11.87
C ALA A 264 -2.11 -6.45 12.62
N TYR A 265 -1.10 -5.67 12.22
CA TYR A 265 0.23 -5.75 12.82
C TYR A 265 0.31 -5.12 14.22
N THR A 266 -0.53 -4.13 14.54
CA THR A 266 -0.61 -3.60 15.92
C THR A 266 -1.23 -4.61 16.89
N VAL A 267 -2.14 -5.47 16.42
CA VAL A 267 -2.80 -6.50 17.24
C VAL A 267 -1.97 -7.78 17.33
N ALA A 268 -1.09 -8.05 16.36
CA ALA A 268 -0.19 -9.20 16.41
C ALA A 268 0.64 -9.21 17.71
N GLY A 269 0.82 -10.41 18.29
CA GLY A 269 1.56 -10.61 19.54
C GLY A 269 3.04 -10.34 19.37
N GLU A 270 3.63 -10.90 18.30
CA GLU A 270 4.99 -10.55 17.89
C GLU A 270 5.02 -9.20 17.18
N LYS A 271 5.60 -8.18 17.83
CA LYS A 271 5.83 -6.86 17.26
C LYS A 271 7.31 -6.64 17.00
N MET A 272 7.66 -6.54 15.74
CA MET A 272 9.04 -6.43 15.30
C MET A 272 9.23 -5.33 14.24
N PRO A 273 10.42 -4.70 14.17
CA PRO A 273 10.68 -3.59 13.24
C PRO A 273 10.41 -3.94 11.78
N TRP A 274 10.81 -5.14 11.34
CA TRP A 274 10.69 -5.56 9.94
C TRP A 274 9.24 -5.68 9.45
N LEU A 275 8.28 -5.92 10.36
CA LEU A 275 6.86 -5.96 10.01
C LEU A 275 6.33 -4.58 9.55
N MET A 276 7.08 -3.51 9.82
CA MET A 276 6.79 -2.17 9.30
C MET A 276 6.68 -2.14 7.77
N VAL A 277 7.39 -3.02 7.05
CA VAL A 277 7.32 -3.06 5.57
C VAL A 277 5.89 -3.25 5.06
N HIS A 278 5.08 -4.03 5.78
CA HIS A 278 3.69 -4.32 5.42
C HIS A 278 2.76 -3.14 5.70
N MET A 279 3.18 -2.19 6.53
CA MET A 279 2.50 -0.91 6.77
C MET A 279 3.02 0.19 5.83
N ALA A 280 4.33 0.24 5.61
CA ALA A 280 4.99 1.24 4.76
C ALA A 280 4.53 1.13 3.30
N LEU A 281 4.48 -0.08 2.74
CA LEU A 281 4.09 -0.31 1.34
C LEU A 281 2.73 0.30 0.97
N PRO A 282 1.61 -0.01 1.64
CA PRO A 282 0.33 0.61 1.31
C PRO A 282 0.32 2.13 1.53
N MET A 283 1.05 2.64 2.54
CA MET A 283 1.19 4.07 2.77
C MET A 283 1.91 4.75 1.59
N CYS A 284 2.98 4.15 1.07
CA CYS A 284 3.69 4.63 -0.11
C CYS A 284 2.76 4.68 -1.34
N VAL A 285 1.96 3.64 -1.58
CA VAL A 285 1.03 3.59 -2.72
C VAL A 285 -0.05 4.68 -2.61
N LEU A 286 -0.72 4.80 -1.45
CA LEU A 286 -1.76 5.82 -1.23
C LEU A 286 -1.17 7.24 -1.23
N GLY A 287 0.00 7.41 -0.61
CA GLY A 287 0.73 8.67 -0.58
C GLY A 287 1.18 9.11 -1.98
N GLY A 288 1.61 8.15 -2.81
CA GLY A 288 1.93 8.37 -4.22
C GLY A 288 0.71 8.83 -5.02
N TRP A 289 -0.44 8.18 -4.85
CA TRP A 289 -1.70 8.63 -5.46
C TRP A 289 -2.04 10.07 -5.06
N TYR A 290 -1.97 10.40 -3.76
CA TYR A 290 -2.26 11.75 -3.28
C TYR A 290 -1.28 12.79 -3.85
N THR A 291 0.01 12.45 -3.88
CA THR A 291 1.07 13.31 -4.42
C THR A 291 0.87 13.55 -5.92
N GLY A 292 0.55 12.51 -6.69
CA GLY A 292 0.20 12.65 -8.10
C GLY A 292 -0.96 13.63 -8.31
N ARG A 293 -2.02 13.52 -7.49
CA ARG A 293 -3.16 14.45 -7.53
C ARG A 293 -2.77 15.89 -7.16
N LEU A 294 -1.86 16.07 -6.21
CA LEU A 294 -1.33 17.38 -5.84
C LEU A 294 -0.62 18.04 -7.02
N LEU A 295 0.30 17.31 -7.66
CA LEU A 295 1.14 17.79 -8.76
C LEU A 295 0.33 18.03 -10.05
N TRP A 296 -0.63 17.16 -10.36
CA TRP A 296 -1.46 17.28 -11.57
C TRP A 296 -2.34 18.53 -11.54
N ARG A 297 -2.77 18.96 -10.35
CA ARG A 297 -3.57 20.17 -10.19
C ARG A 297 -2.74 21.46 -10.27
N ILE A 298 -1.43 21.39 -10.47
CA ILE A 298 -0.58 22.56 -10.66
C ILE A 298 -0.52 22.87 -12.16
N ASP A 299 -0.89 24.09 -12.53
CA ASP A 299 -0.60 24.61 -13.87
C ASP A 299 0.85 25.07 -13.93
N TRP A 300 1.73 24.14 -14.31
CA TRP A 300 3.18 24.37 -14.38
C TRP A 300 3.57 25.47 -15.36
N ARG A 301 2.85 25.59 -16.49
CA ARG A 301 3.12 26.63 -17.49
C ARG A 301 2.80 28.01 -16.93
N LYS A 302 1.65 28.18 -16.29
CA LYS A 302 1.28 29.42 -15.62
C LYS A 302 2.24 29.75 -14.48
N ALA A 303 2.59 28.76 -13.66
CA ALA A 303 3.53 28.94 -12.56
C ALA A 303 4.92 29.41 -13.04
N GLN A 304 5.41 28.88 -14.15
CA GLN A 304 6.66 29.32 -14.76
C GLN A 304 6.54 30.71 -15.38
N ALA A 305 5.50 30.96 -16.19
CA ALA A 305 5.29 32.25 -16.87
C ALA A 305 5.19 33.42 -15.88
N GLN A 306 4.55 33.20 -14.73
CA GLN A 306 4.38 34.22 -13.69
C GLN A 306 5.50 34.21 -12.64
N ARG A 307 6.60 33.49 -12.90
CA ARG A 307 7.77 33.35 -12.00
C ARG A 307 7.39 32.93 -10.58
N GLY A 308 6.48 31.97 -10.45
CA GLY A 308 5.97 31.44 -9.18
C GLY A 308 6.69 30.20 -8.65
N LEU A 309 7.57 29.56 -9.43
CA LEU A 309 8.23 28.29 -9.07
C LEU A 309 9.07 28.37 -7.79
N TRP A 310 9.58 29.56 -7.43
CA TRP A 310 10.33 29.77 -6.19
C TRP A 310 9.50 29.44 -4.93
N LEU A 311 8.16 29.43 -5.02
CA LEU A 311 7.28 29.02 -3.92
C LEU A 311 7.49 27.56 -3.50
N ILE A 312 8.09 26.72 -4.34
CA ILE A 312 8.54 25.38 -3.95
C ILE A 312 9.65 25.48 -2.89
N GLY A 313 10.63 26.38 -3.06
CA GLY A 313 11.68 26.61 -2.06
C GLY A 313 11.21 27.38 -0.83
N ALA A 314 10.04 28.01 -0.89
CA ALA A 314 9.52 28.82 0.19
C ALA A 314 9.09 28.00 1.42
N SER A 315 8.54 26.80 1.24
CA SER A 315 8.14 25.97 2.38
C SER A 315 9.32 25.41 3.18
N PRO A 316 10.40 24.85 2.59
CA PRO A 316 11.60 24.51 3.34
C PRO A 316 12.23 25.73 4.03
N ALA A 317 12.30 26.87 3.33
CA ALA A 317 12.85 28.10 3.91
C ALA A 317 12.05 28.55 5.14
N LEU A 318 10.72 28.60 5.05
CA LEU A 318 9.86 28.94 6.18
C LEU A 318 10.02 27.98 7.36
N ILE A 319 10.13 26.67 7.10
CA ILE A 319 10.32 25.67 8.15
C ILE A 319 11.67 25.86 8.84
N VAL A 320 12.76 26.02 8.08
CA VAL A 320 14.10 26.23 8.63
C VAL A 320 14.16 27.52 9.44
N THR A 321 13.61 28.62 8.91
CA THR A 321 13.56 29.90 9.63
C THR A 321 12.71 29.80 10.89
N LEU A 322 11.54 29.13 10.84
CA LEU A 322 10.71 28.92 12.01
C LEU A 322 11.43 28.09 13.08
N VAL A 323 12.06 26.99 12.70
CA VAL A 323 12.83 26.15 13.62
C VAL A 323 13.97 26.95 14.26
N GLN A 324 14.66 27.79 13.49
CA GLN A 324 15.72 28.64 14.04
C GLN A 324 15.18 29.67 15.04
N VAL A 325 14.08 30.34 14.71
CA VAL A 325 13.41 31.28 15.63
C VAL A 325 13.02 30.59 16.93
N LEU A 326 12.45 29.38 16.86
CA LEU A 326 12.06 28.64 18.06
C LEU A 326 13.28 28.22 18.90
N ARG A 327 14.37 27.79 18.25
CA ARG A 327 15.62 27.41 18.92
C ARG A 327 16.35 28.60 19.55
N SER A 328 16.25 29.78 18.95
CA SER A 328 16.90 30.99 19.43
C SER A 328 16.01 31.83 20.35
N THR A 329 14.99 31.24 21.00
CA THR A 329 14.10 32.00 21.90
C THR A 329 14.89 32.48 23.12
N PRO A 330 14.93 33.80 23.41
CA PRO A 330 15.65 34.31 24.57
C PRO A 330 15.01 33.86 25.88
N ASN A 331 15.84 33.49 26.84
CA ASN A 331 15.46 33.08 28.19
C ASN A 331 15.41 34.25 29.18
N GLY A 332 15.81 35.46 28.75
CA GLY A 332 15.69 36.70 29.54
C GLY A 332 16.87 36.96 30.48
N GLU A 333 17.95 36.18 30.39
CA GLU A 333 19.19 36.43 31.11
C GLU A 333 19.90 37.70 30.62
N ARG A 334 20.64 38.38 31.49
CA ARG A 334 21.40 39.59 31.12
C ARG A 334 22.87 39.25 30.92
N SER A 335 23.17 38.51 29.86
CA SER A 335 24.54 38.14 29.48
C SER A 335 24.86 38.57 28.05
N LEU A 336 26.15 38.74 27.73
CA LEU A 336 26.59 39.04 26.35
C LEU A 336 26.27 37.90 25.38
N ALA A 337 26.27 36.65 25.84
CA ALA A 337 25.85 35.50 25.05
C ALA A 337 24.36 35.60 24.69
N GLU A 338 23.53 36.00 25.65
CA GLU A 338 22.09 36.16 25.47
C GLU A 338 21.75 37.30 24.50
N LEU A 339 22.57 38.36 24.46
CA LEU A 339 22.43 39.41 23.45
C LEU A 339 22.57 38.86 22.02
N GLY A 340 23.49 37.90 21.81
CA GLY A 340 23.66 37.20 20.54
C GLY A 340 22.42 36.38 20.16
N VAL A 341 21.87 35.61 21.11
CA VAL A 341 20.64 34.82 20.93
C VAL A 341 19.44 35.72 20.61
N ALA A 342 19.25 36.80 21.36
CA ALA A 342 18.19 37.78 21.13
C ALA A 342 18.31 38.44 19.74
N THR A 343 19.53 38.75 19.30
CA THR A 343 19.77 39.30 17.96
C THR A 343 19.40 38.29 16.87
N GLN A 344 19.81 37.03 17.01
CA GLN A 344 19.43 35.96 16.08
C GLN A 344 17.92 35.76 16.02
N TRP A 345 17.24 35.84 17.17
CA TRP A 345 15.79 35.72 17.27
C TRP A 345 15.07 36.85 16.52
N ILE A 346 15.46 38.10 16.76
CA ILE A 346 14.87 39.28 16.11
C ILE A 346 15.10 39.21 14.59
N LEU A 347 16.32 38.91 14.15
CA LEU A 347 16.62 38.74 12.73
C LEU A 347 15.81 37.59 12.12
N GLY A 348 15.70 36.47 12.82
CA GLY A 348 14.86 35.33 12.42
C GLY A 348 13.39 35.72 12.24
N LEU A 349 12.83 36.51 13.16
CA LEU A 349 11.45 37.02 13.05
C LEU A 349 11.27 37.96 11.84
N ILE A 350 12.24 38.85 11.58
CA ILE A 350 12.21 39.74 10.42
C ILE A 350 12.26 38.92 9.12
N ILE A 351 13.15 37.94 9.03
CA ILE A 351 13.25 37.05 7.87
C ILE A 351 11.96 36.26 7.70
N LEU A 352 11.39 35.72 8.77
CA LEU A 352 10.13 34.97 8.75
C LEU A 352 8.99 35.84 8.22
N ALA A 353 8.84 37.06 8.75
CA ALA A 353 7.83 38.01 8.30
C ALA A 353 8.02 38.39 6.81
N GLY A 354 9.27 38.62 6.39
CA GLY A 354 9.62 38.89 5.00
C GLY A 354 9.26 37.73 4.07
N LEU A 355 9.60 36.49 4.45
CA LEU A 355 9.25 35.29 3.68
C LEU A 355 7.73 35.10 3.58
N LEU A 356 7.00 35.28 4.68
CA LEU A 356 5.53 35.21 4.69
C LEU A 356 4.91 36.27 3.77
N TYR A 357 5.40 37.50 3.82
CA TYR A 357 4.96 38.58 2.92
C TYR A 357 5.25 38.25 1.45
N LEU A 358 6.45 37.78 1.13
CA LEU A 358 6.81 37.37 -0.23
C LEU A 358 5.92 36.23 -0.71
N CYS A 359 5.66 35.23 0.13
CA CYS A 359 4.76 34.12 -0.19
C CYS A 359 3.37 34.64 -0.52
N TRP A 360 2.80 35.47 0.35
CA TRP A 360 1.49 36.08 0.13
C TRP A 360 1.42 36.86 -1.18
N ARG A 361 2.43 37.70 -1.48
CA ARG A 361 2.51 38.42 -2.75
C ARG A 361 2.66 37.50 -3.96
N GLY A 362 3.46 36.44 -3.85
CA GLY A 362 3.61 35.43 -4.88
C GLY A 362 2.30 34.72 -5.18
N MET A 363 1.59 34.30 -4.13
CA MET A 363 0.29 33.62 -4.23
C MET A 363 -0.80 34.50 -4.82
N GLN A 364 -0.78 35.82 -4.59
CA GLN A 364 -1.72 36.74 -5.25
C GLN A 364 -1.54 36.78 -6.78
N ARG A 365 -0.32 36.60 -7.29
CA ARG A 365 -0.04 36.61 -8.73
C ARG A 365 -0.50 35.33 -9.43
N ILE A 366 -0.21 34.18 -8.84
CA ILE A 366 -0.50 32.86 -9.45
C ILE A 366 -1.85 32.26 -9.06
N GLY A 367 -2.44 32.78 -7.98
CA GLY A 367 -3.64 32.25 -7.33
C GLY A 367 -3.28 31.42 -6.10
N TRP A 368 -4.04 31.64 -5.02
CA TRP A 368 -3.80 31.03 -3.71
C TRP A 368 -3.72 29.50 -3.75
N ARG A 369 -4.64 28.86 -4.50
CA ARG A 369 -4.66 27.39 -4.63
C ARG A 369 -3.41 26.83 -5.29
N SER A 370 -2.91 27.48 -6.35
CA SER A 370 -1.70 27.05 -7.05
C SER A 370 -0.46 27.29 -6.20
N GLY A 371 -0.39 28.41 -5.50
CA GLY A 371 0.72 28.71 -4.60
C GLY A 371 0.83 27.75 -3.41
N LEU A 372 -0.29 27.42 -2.77
CA LEU A 372 -0.30 26.40 -1.72
C LEU A 372 0.15 25.03 -2.24
N ARG A 373 -0.19 24.65 -3.48
CA ARG A 373 0.25 23.37 -4.06
C ARG A 373 1.75 23.36 -4.37
N LEU A 374 2.31 24.47 -4.86
CA LEU A 374 3.76 24.62 -5.05
C LEU A 374 4.50 24.53 -3.71
N MET A 375 4.03 25.21 -2.67
CA MET A 375 4.59 25.08 -1.32
C MET A 375 4.45 23.66 -0.77
N ALA A 376 3.30 23.00 -0.95
CA ALA A 376 3.13 21.62 -0.55
C ALA A 376 4.12 20.69 -1.29
N THR A 377 4.39 20.94 -2.58
CA THR A 377 5.41 20.21 -3.36
C THR A 377 6.80 20.39 -2.76
N GLY A 378 7.15 21.61 -2.34
CA GLY A 378 8.39 21.90 -1.62
C GLY A 378 8.54 21.16 -0.30
N LEU A 379 7.45 21.06 0.47
CA LEU A 379 7.42 20.30 1.71
C LEU A 379 7.62 18.80 1.44
N VAL A 380 6.94 18.25 0.44
CA VAL A 380 7.12 16.85 0.03
C VAL A 380 8.56 16.58 -0.40
N ALA A 381 9.18 17.49 -1.17
CA ALA A 381 10.58 17.37 -1.57
C ALA A 381 11.54 17.40 -0.37
N LEU A 382 11.32 18.29 0.60
CA LEU A 382 12.10 18.32 1.84
C LEU A 382 11.97 17.00 2.62
N LEU A 383 10.74 16.52 2.82
CA LEU A 383 10.49 15.28 3.53
C LEU A 383 11.14 14.10 2.80
N PHE A 384 11.07 14.05 1.46
CA PHE A 384 11.77 13.04 0.66
C PHE A 384 13.28 13.06 0.86
N LEU A 385 13.92 14.23 0.81
CA LEU A 385 15.36 14.35 1.05
C LEU A 385 15.74 13.92 2.48
N LEU A 386 14.90 14.24 3.47
CA LEU A 386 15.09 13.76 4.83
C LEU A 386 14.94 12.24 4.91
N THR A 387 13.94 11.64 4.26
CA THR A 387 13.77 10.19 4.21
C THR A 387 15.01 9.53 3.63
N VAL A 388 15.50 10.00 2.47
CA VAL A 388 16.74 9.49 1.86
C VAL A 388 17.92 9.60 2.82
N ARG A 389 18.08 10.75 3.50
CA ARG A 389 19.16 10.94 4.47
C ARG A 389 19.07 9.95 5.63
N PHE A 390 17.90 9.81 6.25
CA PHE A 390 17.73 8.93 7.40
C PHE A 390 17.83 7.45 7.02
N SER A 391 17.29 7.05 5.86
CA SER A 391 17.48 5.70 5.33
C SER A 391 18.96 5.42 5.06
N TYR A 392 19.70 6.36 4.49
CA TYR A 392 21.14 6.20 4.27
C TYR A 392 21.91 6.06 5.59
N MET A 393 21.62 6.93 6.57
CA MET A 393 22.25 6.84 7.89
C MET A 393 21.98 5.49 8.54
N LEU A 394 20.71 5.06 8.60
CA LEU A 394 20.34 3.79 9.20
C LEU A 394 21.02 2.59 8.55
N ASN A 395 21.04 2.52 7.21
CA ASN A 395 21.52 1.33 6.50
C ASN A 395 23.04 1.28 6.33
N TYR A 396 23.72 2.41 6.29
CA TYR A 396 25.14 2.47 5.92
C TYR A 396 26.06 3.08 6.98
N ILE A 397 25.54 3.85 7.93
CA ILE A 397 26.34 4.50 8.98
C ILE A 397 26.06 3.88 10.34
N ASN A 398 24.79 3.67 10.65
CA ASN A 398 24.28 3.34 11.99
C ASN A 398 23.75 1.90 12.09
N TYR A 399 24.04 1.05 11.11
CA TYR A 399 23.39 -0.25 10.92
C TYR A 399 23.61 -1.25 12.06
N ASP A 400 24.66 -1.06 12.85
CA ASP A 400 25.04 -1.89 14.00
C ASP A 400 24.83 -1.19 15.35
N MET A 401 24.29 0.03 15.36
CA MET A 401 24.04 0.76 16.60
C MET A 401 22.75 0.27 17.27
N ALA A 402 22.89 -0.38 18.43
CA ALA A 402 21.76 -0.83 19.26
C ALA A 402 20.87 0.31 19.80
N THR A 403 21.26 1.57 19.60
CA THR A 403 20.44 2.75 19.94
C THR A 403 19.47 3.15 18.82
N GLU A 404 19.60 2.59 17.62
CA GLU A 404 18.63 2.76 16.54
C GLU A 404 17.39 1.90 16.81
N TYR A 405 16.20 2.51 16.83
CA TYR A 405 14.97 1.78 17.17
C TYR A 405 14.55 0.71 16.13
N LEU A 406 15.11 0.76 14.93
CA LEU A 406 14.93 -0.27 13.90
C LEU A 406 15.93 -1.43 14.03
N VAL A 407 16.99 -1.28 14.83
CA VAL A 407 17.95 -2.32 15.17
C VAL A 407 17.46 -2.99 16.46
N TYR A 408 17.29 -4.32 16.41
CA TYR A 408 16.75 -5.13 17.51
C TYR A 408 17.74 -5.29 18.67
#